data_AF-A0A920EC12-F1
#
_entry.id   AF-A0A920EC12-F1
#
_cell.length_a   1.000
_cell.length_b   1.000
_cell.length_c   1.000
_cell.angle_alpha   90.00
_cell.angle_beta   90.00
_cell.angle_gamma   90.00
#
_symmetry.space_group_name_H-M   'P 1'
#
loop_
_entity.id
_entity.type
_entity.pdbx_description
1 polymer ?
#
loop_
_entity_poly.entity_id
_entity_poly.type
_entity_poly.pdbx_seq_one_letter_code
_entity_poly.pdbx_strand_id
1 'polypeptide(L)'
;MVLPGRNPVILAKSLASLDVISEGRLLPAFGLGAADTAEHQAFGVERKDRAPWFNEALPLMRRLWEEDKVTHAGQRFSLDEVRVLPKPIQSPLEIWLGGLAPSELRRVGRLGDGWLPSFCTPEDVADGIPLLTSML
;
A
#
# COMPACT_ATOMS: atom_id res chain seq x y z
N MET A 1 -6.24 -4.85 3.95
CA MET A 1 -5.30 -5.98 3.72
C MET A 1 -3.91 -5.63 4.27
N VAL A 2 -3.20 -6.62 4.80
CA VAL A 2 -1.80 -6.44 5.22
C VAL A 2 -0.89 -6.49 3.99
N LEU A 3 -0.07 -5.46 3.81
CA LEU A 3 0.84 -5.36 2.67
C LEU A 3 2.22 -6.00 2.95
N PRO A 4 2.89 -5.76 4.10
CA PRO A 4 4.20 -6.36 4.38
C PRO A 4 4.15 -7.88 4.41
N GLY A 5 5.05 -8.51 3.64
CA GLY A 5 5.14 -9.97 3.46
C GLY A 5 4.55 -10.49 2.16
N ARG A 6 3.96 -9.63 1.33
CA ARG A 6 3.44 -10.00 0.00
C ARG A 6 4.44 -9.66 -1.10
N ASN A 7 4.73 -10.56 -2.04
CA ASN A 7 5.57 -10.16 -3.18
C ASN A 7 4.84 -9.03 -3.97
N PRO A 8 5.46 -7.85 -4.17
CA PRO A 8 4.79 -6.69 -4.78
C PRO A 8 4.44 -6.92 -6.26
N VAL A 9 5.22 -7.73 -6.99
CA VAL A 9 4.94 -8.07 -8.40
C VAL A 9 3.71 -8.97 -8.49
N ILE A 10 3.66 -10.01 -7.65
CA ILE A 10 2.50 -10.93 -7.60
C ILE A 10 1.25 -10.16 -7.19
N LEU A 11 1.35 -9.31 -6.16
CA LEU A 11 0.22 -8.54 -5.68
C LEU A 11 -0.25 -7.51 -6.71
N ALA A 12 0.65 -6.79 -7.38
CA ALA A 12 0.31 -5.87 -8.46
C ALA A 12 -0.44 -6.58 -9.58
N LYS A 13 0.04 -7.75 -10.01
CA LYS A 13 -0.64 -8.60 -11.01
C LYS A 13 -2.05 -8.99 -10.55
N SER A 14 -2.18 -9.50 -9.33
CA SER A 14 -3.48 -9.93 -8.79
C SER A 14 -4.50 -8.79 -8.70
N LEU A 15 -4.08 -7.62 -8.23
CA LEU A 15 -4.97 -6.46 -8.10
C LEU A 15 -5.33 -5.88 -9.47
N ALA A 16 -4.40 -5.81 -10.42
CA ALA A 16 -4.74 -5.37 -11.78
C ALA A 16 -5.72 -6.33 -12.46
N SER A 17 -5.55 -7.64 -12.31
CA SER A 17 -6.51 -8.64 -12.79
C SER A 17 -7.88 -8.49 -12.13
N LEU A 18 -7.91 -8.28 -10.80
CA LEU A 18 -9.16 -8.07 -10.07
C LEU A 18 -9.85 -6.78 -10.48
N ASP A 19 -9.10 -5.72 -10.74
CA ASP A 19 -9.65 -4.46 -11.23
C ASP A 19 -10.32 -4.65 -12.60
N VAL A 20 -9.66 -5.37 -13.52
CA VAL A 20 -10.21 -5.70 -14.83
C VAL A 20 -11.49 -6.54 -14.72
N ILE A 21 -11.47 -7.62 -13.93
CA ILE A 21 -12.63 -8.51 -13.77
C ILE A 21 -13.78 -7.80 -13.04
N SER A 22 -13.45 -6.87 -12.14
CA SER A 22 -14.46 -6.08 -11.42
C SER A 22 -14.96 -4.88 -12.22
N GLU A 23 -14.49 -4.66 -13.45
CA GLU A 23 -14.84 -3.51 -14.29
C GLU A 23 -14.51 -2.17 -13.63
N GLY A 24 -13.34 -2.07 -12.98
CA GLY A 24 -12.86 -0.84 -12.36
C GLY A 24 -13.48 -0.54 -10.99
N ARG A 25 -13.98 -1.56 -10.27
CA ARG A 25 -14.63 -1.39 -8.95
C ARG A 25 -13.72 -1.73 -7.77
N LEU A 26 -12.43 -1.96 -8.01
CA LEU A 26 -11.50 -2.34 -6.96
C LEU A 26 -11.06 -1.13 -6.14
N LEU A 27 -11.27 -1.16 -4.82
CA LEU A 27 -10.69 -0.19 -3.88
C LEU A 27 -9.81 -0.92 -2.84
N PRO A 28 -8.53 -1.17 -3.14
CA PRO A 28 -7.63 -1.82 -2.21
C PRO A 28 -7.30 -0.89 -1.05
N ALA A 29 -7.48 -1.40 0.18
CA ALA A 29 -7.04 -0.75 1.40
C ALA A 29 -5.88 -1.51 2.04
N PHE A 30 -4.80 -0.82 2.41
CA PHE A 30 -3.63 -1.45 3.04
C PHE A 30 -3.31 -0.91 4.44
N GLY A 31 -2.74 -1.78 5.26
CA GLY A 31 -2.14 -1.41 6.54
C GLY A 31 -0.86 -2.21 6.80
N LEU A 32 -0.19 -1.91 7.91
CA LEU A 32 0.97 -2.67 8.36
C LEU A 32 0.59 -4.03 9.00
N GLY A 33 -0.67 -4.25 9.38
CA GLY A 33 -1.15 -5.46 10.07
C GLY A 33 -1.71 -5.15 11.46
N ALA A 34 -2.59 -6.00 11.99
CA ALA A 34 -3.19 -5.81 13.32
C ALA A 34 -2.12 -5.83 14.42
N ALA A 35 -2.37 -5.29 15.62
CA ALA A 35 -1.36 -5.27 16.69
C ALA A 35 -0.97 -6.66 17.26
N ASP A 36 -1.55 -7.73 16.72
CA ASP A 36 -1.22 -9.11 17.07
C ASP A 36 0.16 -9.50 16.51
N THR A 37 1.08 -9.81 17.43
CA THR A 37 2.45 -10.19 17.09
C THR A 37 2.52 -11.57 16.43
N ALA A 38 1.62 -12.50 16.76
CA ALA A 38 1.57 -13.80 16.13
C ALA A 38 1.15 -13.68 14.65
N GLU A 39 0.17 -12.81 14.37
CA GLU A 39 -0.23 -12.51 12.99
C GLU A 39 0.93 -11.87 12.21
N HIS A 40 1.66 -10.92 12.80
CA HIS A 40 2.81 -10.28 12.16
C HIS A 40 3.90 -11.28 11.77
N GLN A 41 4.24 -12.21 12.66
CA GLN A 41 5.24 -13.24 12.42
C GLN A 41 4.84 -14.18 11.27
N ALA A 42 3.55 -14.47 11.12
CA ALA A 42 3.05 -15.33 10.04
C ALA A 42 3.32 -14.76 8.63
N PHE A 43 3.51 -13.45 8.49
CA PHE A 43 3.85 -12.80 7.22
C PHE A 43 5.35 -12.80 6.90
N GLY A 44 6.21 -13.30 7.81
CA GLY A 44 7.66 -13.38 7.58
C GLY A 44 8.38 -12.02 7.48
N VAL A 45 7.78 -10.95 8.02
CA VAL A 45 8.41 -9.62 8.08
C VAL A 45 8.43 -9.13 9.52
N GLU A 46 9.64 -9.01 10.06
CA GLU A 46 9.92 -8.48 11.39
C GLU A 46 9.25 -7.12 11.61
N ARG A 47 8.73 -6.88 12.82
CA ARG A 47 7.95 -5.68 13.15
C ARG A 47 8.64 -4.38 12.75
N LYS A 48 9.95 -4.27 13.03
CA LYS A 48 10.78 -3.10 12.71
C LYS A 48 10.92 -2.86 11.20
N ASP A 49 10.80 -3.91 10.39
CA ASP A 49 11.01 -3.87 8.94
C ASP A 49 9.72 -3.63 8.16
N ARG A 50 8.54 -3.77 8.78
CA ARG A 50 7.24 -3.63 8.11
C ARG A 50 7.03 -2.26 7.48
N ALA A 51 7.36 -1.18 8.20
CA ALA A 51 7.18 0.18 7.71
C ALA A 51 8.13 0.52 6.54
N PRO A 52 9.44 0.27 6.63
CA PRO A 52 10.34 0.45 5.48
C PRO A 52 9.99 -0.47 4.31
N TRP A 53 9.57 -1.71 4.57
CA TRP A 53 9.09 -2.64 3.55
C TRP A 53 7.90 -2.04 2.78
N PHE A 54 6.91 -1.51 3.51
CA PHE A 54 5.73 -0.90 2.93
C PHE A 54 6.10 0.31 2.05
N ASN A 55 7.00 1.15 2.56
CA ASN A 55 7.43 2.38 1.88
C ASN A 55 8.15 2.10 0.55
N GLU A 56 8.73 0.92 0.36
CA GLU A 56 9.35 0.50 -0.90
C GLU A 56 8.35 -0.21 -1.82
N ALA A 57 7.54 -1.12 -1.25
CA ALA A 57 6.62 -1.94 -2.02
C ALA A 57 5.49 -1.15 -2.68
N LEU A 58 4.88 -0.20 -1.98
CA LEU A 58 3.70 0.51 -2.51
C LEU A 58 4.04 1.39 -3.73
N PRO A 59 5.10 2.23 -3.70
CA PRO A 59 5.54 2.94 -4.91
C PRO A 59 5.93 2.00 -6.04
N LEU A 60 6.59 0.87 -5.72
CA LEU A 60 6.95 -0.12 -6.73
C LEU A 60 5.72 -0.73 -7.42
N MET A 61 4.65 -1.01 -6.67
CA MET A 61 3.38 -1.47 -7.24
C MET A 61 2.73 -0.43 -8.16
N ARG A 62 2.75 0.86 -7.79
CA ARG A 62 2.25 1.93 -8.68
C ARG A 62 3.01 1.98 -10.00
N ARG A 63 4.35 1.96 -9.94
CA ARG A 63 5.20 1.86 -11.13
C ARG A 63 4.86 0.64 -11.98
N LEU A 64 4.63 -0.52 -11.37
CA LEU A 64 4.27 -1.75 -12.10
C LEU A 64 2.91 -1.64 -12.81
N TRP A 65 1.98 -0.80 -12.34
CA TRP A 65 0.72 -0.54 -13.03
C TRP A 65 0.86 0.54 -14.11
N GLU A 66 1.66 1.58 -13.89
CA GLU A 66 1.76 2.75 -14.78
C GLU A 66 2.78 2.59 -15.90
N GLU A 67 3.93 1.96 -15.63
CA GLU A 67 5.04 1.81 -16.59
C GLU A 67 4.89 0.53 -17.41
N ASP A 68 5.32 0.55 -18.68
CA ASP A 68 5.31 -0.65 -19.54
C ASP A 68 6.28 -1.74 -19.03
N LYS A 69 7.43 -1.34 -18.51
CA LYS A 69 8.42 -2.20 -17.84
C LYS A 69 9.06 -1.43 -16.68
N VAL A 70 9.36 -2.15 -15.61
CA VAL A 70 9.94 -1.59 -14.39
C VAL A 70 11.27 -2.28 -14.10
N THR A 71 12.32 -1.46 -14.06
CA THR A 71 13.59 -1.78 -13.41
C THR A 71 13.65 -1.07 -12.07
N HIS A 72 14.06 -1.78 -11.03
CA HIS A 72 14.12 -1.27 -9.66
C HIS A 72 15.27 -1.92 -8.90
N ALA A 73 16.13 -1.11 -8.32
CA ALA A 73 17.21 -1.55 -7.44
C ALA A 73 16.97 -0.94 -6.05
N GLY A 74 16.11 -1.61 -5.28
CA GLY A 74 15.75 -1.22 -3.91
C GLY A 74 16.50 -2.02 -2.86
N GLN A 75 16.28 -1.68 -1.59
CA GLN A 75 16.88 -2.41 -0.47
C GLN A 75 16.28 -3.81 -0.33
N ARG A 76 15.00 -3.98 -0.66
CA ARG A 76 14.25 -5.23 -0.48
C ARG A 76 13.88 -5.89 -1.80
N PHE A 77 13.64 -5.12 -2.84
CA PHE A 77 13.23 -5.63 -4.14
C PHE A 77 14.22 -5.25 -5.23
N SER A 78 14.58 -6.23 -6.05
CA SER A 78 15.34 -6.03 -7.26
C SER A 78 14.53 -6.56 -8.43
N LEU A 79 14.20 -5.69 -9.39
CA LEU A 79 13.49 -6.02 -10.62
C LEU A 79 14.34 -5.57 -11.81
N ASP A 80 14.34 -6.36 -12.88
CA ASP A 80 15.02 -6.07 -14.15
C ASP A 80 14.00 -6.21 -15.29
N GLU A 81 13.66 -5.10 -15.94
CA GLU A 81 12.75 -5.03 -17.10
C GLU A 81 11.40 -5.77 -16.90
N VAL A 82 10.87 -5.78 -15.67
CA VAL A 82 9.67 -6.54 -15.32
C VAL A 82 8.40 -5.85 -15.80
N ARG A 83 7.53 -6.61 -16.48
CA ARG A 83 6.21 -6.14 -16.92
C ARG A 83 5.07 -6.84 -16.16
N VAL A 84 4.12 -6.06 -15.66
CA VAL A 84 2.83 -6.55 -15.14
C VAL A 84 1.72 -6.22 -16.14
N LEU A 85 0.99 -7.26 -16.56
CA LEU A 85 -0.23 -7.18 -17.37
C LEU A 85 -1.32 -8.07 -16.76
N PRO A 86 -2.62 -7.79 -16.89
CA PRO A 86 -3.16 -6.58 -17.49
C PRO A 86 -2.79 -5.33 -16.67
N LYS A 87 -2.99 -4.15 -17.24
CA LYS A 87 -3.01 -2.92 -16.44
C LYS A 87 -4.39 -2.76 -15.80
N PRO A 88 -4.50 -2.11 -14.63
CA PRO A 88 -5.80 -1.73 -14.08
C PRO A 88 -6.61 -0.91 -15.11
N ILE A 89 -7.93 -1.03 -15.07
CA ILE A 89 -8.87 -0.15 -15.79
C ILE A 89 -8.81 1.25 -15.17
N GLN A 90 -8.74 1.32 -13.84
CA GLN A 90 -8.59 2.58 -13.11
C GLN A 90 -7.19 3.17 -13.32
N SER A 91 -7.11 4.48 -13.56
CA SER A 91 -5.85 5.20 -13.76
C SER A 91 -5.92 6.61 -13.14
N PRO A 92 -5.34 6.84 -11.94
CA PRO A 92 -4.63 5.85 -11.13
C PRO A 92 -5.58 4.80 -10.53
N LEU A 93 -5.08 3.60 -10.25
CA LEU A 93 -5.76 2.68 -9.33
C LEU A 93 -5.66 3.27 -7.93
N GLU A 94 -6.78 3.75 -7.40
CA GLU A 94 -6.83 4.36 -6.07
C GLU A 94 -6.44 3.34 -4.99
N ILE A 95 -5.71 3.79 -3.97
CA ILE A 95 -5.28 2.98 -2.84
C ILE A 95 -5.55 3.74 -1.55
N TRP A 96 -6.30 3.11 -0.63
CA TRP A 96 -6.56 3.67 0.69
C TRP A 96 -5.63 3.06 1.72
N LEU A 97 -5.17 3.88 2.67
CA LEU A 97 -4.28 3.42 3.74
C LEU A 97 -4.98 3.54 5.09
N GLY A 98 -4.79 2.53 5.93
CA GLY A 98 -5.22 2.55 7.33
C GLY A 98 -4.11 2.98 8.28
N GLY A 99 -4.50 3.25 9.53
CA GLY A 99 -3.61 3.65 10.61
C GLY A 99 -4.12 4.88 11.35
N LEU A 100 -3.63 5.08 12.57
CA LEU A 100 -3.98 6.18 13.47
C LEU A 100 -2.76 6.84 14.10
N ALA A 101 -1.63 6.11 14.20
CA ALA A 101 -0.43 6.69 14.79
C ALA A 101 0.10 7.83 13.90
N PRO A 102 0.73 8.88 14.45
CA PRO A 102 1.23 10.00 13.66
C PRO A 102 2.17 9.60 12.51
N SER A 103 2.97 8.55 12.67
CA SER A 103 3.82 8.01 11.60
C SER A 103 3.04 7.30 10.49
N GLU A 104 1.88 6.74 10.80
CA GLU A 104 0.99 6.09 9.84
C GLU A 104 0.23 7.13 9.04
N LEU A 105 -0.30 8.16 9.71
CA LEU A 105 -0.99 9.28 9.07
C LEU A 105 -0.06 10.03 8.10
N ARG A 106 1.18 10.30 8.49
CA ARG A 106 2.19 10.84 7.56
C ARG A 106 2.44 9.93 6.35
N ARG A 107 2.36 8.61 6.51
CA ARG A 107 2.46 7.67 5.38
C ARG A 107 1.22 7.73 4.49
N VAL A 108 0.04 7.83 5.08
CA VAL A 108 -1.22 8.01 4.35
C VAL A 108 -1.13 9.24 3.46
N GLY A 109 -0.81 10.41 4.03
CA GLY A 109 -0.65 11.65 3.27
C GLY A 109 0.40 11.59 2.15
N ARG A 110 1.45 10.79 2.31
CA ARG A 110 2.54 10.67 1.33
C ARG A 110 2.27 9.66 0.22
N LEU A 111 1.56 8.56 0.50
CA LEU A 111 1.49 7.40 -0.40
C LEU A 111 0.06 6.95 -0.76
N GLY A 112 -0.93 7.32 0.05
CA GLY A 112 -2.33 6.91 -0.13
C GLY A 112 -3.15 7.96 -0.87
N ASP A 113 -4.20 7.49 -1.54
CA ASP A 113 -5.22 8.33 -2.17
C ASP A 113 -6.42 8.56 -1.23
N GLY A 114 -6.47 7.83 -0.11
CA GLY A 114 -7.49 7.96 0.92
C GLY A 114 -7.06 7.39 2.27
N TRP A 115 -7.80 7.77 3.31
CA TRP A 115 -7.60 7.30 4.68
C TRP A 115 -8.77 6.44 5.12
N LEU A 116 -8.50 5.18 5.51
CA LEU A 116 -9.48 4.25 6.07
C LEU A 116 -9.15 3.92 7.53
N PRO A 117 -9.47 4.78 8.50
CA PRO A 117 -9.24 4.47 9.90
C PRO A 117 -10.20 3.40 10.41
N SER A 118 -9.86 2.78 11.55
CA SER A 118 -10.70 1.79 12.22
C SER A 118 -10.55 1.98 13.73
N PHE A 119 -11.62 1.72 14.48
CA PHE A 119 -11.64 1.88 15.95
C PHE A 119 -11.26 3.29 16.42
N CYS A 120 -11.71 4.32 15.71
CA CYS A 120 -11.47 5.72 16.03
C CYS A 120 -12.79 6.47 16.27
N THR A 121 -12.70 7.56 17.02
CA THR A 121 -13.78 8.52 17.23
C THR A 121 -13.73 9.63 16.16
N PRO A 122 -14.79 10.46 16.05
CA PRO A 122 -14.72 11.66 15.21
C PRO A 122 -13.61 12.64 15.61
N GLU A 123 -13.25 12.70 16.90
CA GLU A 123 -12.16 13.56 17.41
C GLU A 123 -10.79 13.05 16.94
N ASP A 124 -10.55 11.74 17.02
CA ASP A 124 -9.33 11.12 16.48
C ASP A 124 -9.16 11.42 14.97
N VAL A 125 -10.27 11.46 14.24
CA VAL A 125 -10.28 11.81 12.80
C VAL A 125 -9.93 13.29 12.61
N ALA A 126 -10.54 14.19 13.39
CA ALA A 126 -10.27 15.61 13.34
C ALA A 126 -8.78 15.92 13.64
N ASP A 127 -8.22 15.27 14.66
CA ASP A 127 -6.81 15.41 15.04
C ASP A 127 -5.84 14.80 14.02
N GLY A 128 -6.29 13.77 13.30
CA GLY A 128 -5.48 13.10 12.28
C GLY A 128 -5.37 13.89 10.97
N ILE A 129 -6.40 14.64 10.58
CA ILE A 129 -6.46 15.38 9.30
C ILE A 129 -5.23 16.29 9.09
N PRO A 130 -4.81 17.14 10.05
CA PRO A 130 -3.61 17.98 9.88
C PRO A 130 -2.34 17.18 9.60
N LEU A 131 -2.22 15.95 10.12
CA LEU A 131 -1.05 15.11 9.90
C LEU A 131 -1.01 14.52 8.49
N LEU A 132 -2.19 14.27 7.89
CA LEU A 132 -2.30 13.82 6.50
C LEU A 132 -1.84 14.90 5.52
N THR A 133 -2.22 16.16 5.78
CA THR A 133 -1.98 17.27 4.86
C THR A 133 -0.65 17.99 5.12
N SER A 134 0.05 17.69 6.22
CA SER A 134 1.33 18.32 6.60
C SER A 134 2.49 18.17 5.60
N MET A 135 2.32 17.34 4.56
CA MET A 135 3.34 17.10 3.52
C MET A 135 2.88 17.54 2.11
N LEU A 136 1.70 18.16 2.00
CA LEU A 136 1.22 18.86 0.80
C LEU A 136 1.69 20.32 0.84
#